data_AF-A0A5E4G9B8-F1
#
_entry.id   AF-A0A5E4G9B8-F1
#
_cell.length_a   1.000
_cell.length_b   1.000
_cell.length_c   1.000
_cell.angle_alpha   90.00
_cell.angle_beta   90.00
_cell.angle_gamma   90.00
#
_symmetry.space_group_name_H-M   'P 1'
#
loop_
_entity.id
_entity.type
_entity.pdbx_description
1 polymer ?
#
loop_
_entity_poly.entity_id
_entity_poly.type
_entity_poly.pdbx_seq_one_letter_code
_entity_poly.pdbx_strand_id
1 'polypeptide(L)'
;FGHLARDCTVSKNVQKANCVNQMEVTGNLFYANCSTTEIKANEWYIDSGCSNHMTGNLELLADVRTNVAGRVQMPTGALVSVAGIGSLSIDTAKGRKYIREVMYLPGLKENLLSVGQMDEHGYCLVFGEGMCRVFDSPSMDYLITKVEMKSNRCYPVSFLAEKQLLMKTSFLQSPWIWHKRLGHLNFGGLKQLRDKEMVHGLPQLEEQ
;
A
#
# COMPACT_ATOMS: atom_id res chain seq x y z
N PHE A 1 -15.69 -49.79 -2.10
CA PHE A 1 -15.74 -50.35 -3.46
C PHE A 1 -15.06 -49.37 -4.40
N GLY A 2 -13.79 -49.62 -4.72
CA GLY A 2 -13.03 -48.82 -5.69
C GLY A 2 -12.57 -49.74 -6.81
N HIS A 3 -12.74 -49.31 -8.07
CA HIS A 3 -12.24 -50.05 -9.22
C HIS A 3 -10.77 -49.70 -9.48
N LEU A 4 -9.99 -50.69 -9.91
CA LEU A 4 -8.62 -50.50 -10.39
C LEU A 4 -8.66 -49.76 -11.73
N ALA A 5 -7.74 -48.81 -11.92
CA ALA A 5 -7.73 -47.85 -13.03
C ALA A 5 -7.74 -48.47 -14.45
N ARG A 6 -7.41 -49.75 -14.57
CA ARG A 6 -7.47 -50.52 -15.83
C ARG A 6 -8.90 -50.83 -16.32
N ASP A 7 -9.90 -50.72 -15.46
CA ASP A 7 -11.29 -51.12 -15.75
C ASP A 7 -12.23 -49.92 -15.97
N CYS A 8 -11.70 -48.70 -16.16
CA CYS A 8 -12.50 -47.51 -16.46
C CYS A 8 -12.77 -47.38 -17.97
N THR A 9 -13.99 -47.69 -18.42
CA THR A 9 -14.41 -47.65 -19.84
C THR A 9 -15.27 -46.45 -20.24
N VAL A 10 -15.27 -45.35 -19.46
CA VAL A 10 -16.10 -44.16 -19.76
C VAL A 10 -15.24 -43.01 -20.31
N SER A 11 -15.48 -42.62 -21.56
CA SER A 11 -14.91 -41.41 -22.16
C SER A 11 -15.45 -40.17 -21.45
N LYS A 12 -14.61 -39.49 -20.66
CA LYS A 12 -14.85 -38.13 -20.20
C LYS A 12 -13.70 -37.25 -20.67
N ASN A 13 -14.04 -36.15 -21.35
CA ASN A 13 -13.12 -35.07 -21.65
C ASN A 13 -12.58 -34.49 -20.34
N VAL A 14 -11.44 -35.00 -19.91
CA VAL A 14 -10.61 -34.41 -18.87
C VAL A 14 -9.83 -33.30 -19.54
N GLN A 15 -10.14 -32.04 -19.23
CA GLN A 15 -9.16 -30.98 -19.43
C GLN A 15 -7.98 -31.27 -18.50
N LYS A 16 -6.98 -31.96 -19.05
CA LYS A 16 -5.69 -32.18 -18.41
C LYS A 16 -4.98 -30.83 -18.34
N ALA A 17 -4.79 -30.31 -17.14
CA ALA A 17 -3.66 -29.44 -16.88
C ALA A 17 -2.40 -30.21 -17.31
N ASN A 18 -1.66 -29.63 -18.24
CA ASN A 18 -0.51 -30.28 -18.85
C ASN A 18 0.66 -30.15 -17.87
N CYS A 19 0.90 -31.16 -17.03
CA CYS A 19 2.11 -31.28 -16.25
C CYS A 19 3.23 -31.74 -17.18
N VAL A 20 4.04 -30.80 -17.69
CA VAL A 20 5.25 -31.12 -18.45
C VAL A 20 6.38 -31.45 -17.47
N ASN A 21 7.12 -32.51 -17.80
CA ASN A 21 8.21 -33.11 -17.02
C ASN A 21 9.25 -32.10 -16.51
N GLN A 22 9.80 -32.40 -15.33
CA GLN A 22 10.96 -31.73 -14.74
C GLN A 22 12.09 -31.60 -15.76
N MET A 23 12.39 -30.36 -16.12
CA MET A 23 13.60 -29.94 -16.80
C MET A 23 14.06 -28.68 -16.07
N GLU A 24 15.35 -28.60 -15.72
CA GLU A 24 15.93 -27.47 -14.97
C GLU A 24 15.53 -26.15 -15.62
N VAL A 25 14.59 -25.43 -15.00
CA VAL A 25 14.16 -24.12 -15.46
C VAL A 25 15.19 -23.12 -14.96
N THR A 26 16.18 -22.82 -15.80
CA THR A 26 16.93 -21.57 -15.71
C THR A 26 15.92 -20.43 -15.71
N GLY A 27 15.84 -19.71 -14.60
CA GLY A 27 14.75 -18.80 -14.22
C GLY A 27 14.05 -18.08 -15.38
N ASN A 28 12.73 -18.29 -15.47
CA ASN A 28 11.88 -17.49 -16.35
C ASN A 28 11.83 -16.07 -15.79
N LEU A 29 12.72 -15.24 -16.31
CA LEU A 29 12.85 -13.85 -15.92
C LEU A 29 11.73 -13.01 -16.53
N PHE A 30 10.77 -12.57 -15.71
CA PHE A 30 9.82 -11.53 -16.09
C PHE A 30 10.31 -10.19 -15.53
N TYR A 31 10.87 -9.35 -16.40
CA TYR A 31 11.27 -7.97 -16.08
C TYR A 31 10.38 -7.01 -16.88
N ALA A 32 9.53 -6.24 -16.20
CA ALA A 32 8.82 -5.11 -16.78
C ALA A 32 9.55 -3.83 -16.38
N ASN A 33 10.38 -3.29 -17.29
CA ASN A 33 11.03 -1.99 -17.12
C ASN A 33 10.01 -0.86 -17.26
N CYS A 34 9.76 -0.10 -16.21
CA CYS A 34 8.86 1.06 -16.23
C CYS A 34 9.62 2.39 -16.39
N SER A 35 10.58 2.49 -17.31
CA SER A 35 11.35 3.73 -17.51
C SER A 35 10.68 4.63 -18.55
N THR A 36 9.54 5.20 -18.22
CA THR A 36 8.94 6.33 -18.97
C THR A 36 8.18 7.23 -18.01
N THR A 37 8.90 8.03 -17.22
CA THR A 37 8.55 9.36 -16.66
C THR A 37 9.43 9.64 -15.43
N GLU A 38 9.52 10.91 -15.02
CA GLU A 38 10.20 11.35 -13.81
C GLU A 38 9.83 10.45 -12.61
N ILE A 39 10.84 9.93 -11.91
CA ILE A 39 10.65 9.09 -10.72
C ILE A 39 9.88 9.91 -9.68
N LYS A 40 8.58 9.61 -9.53
CA LYS A 40 7.80 10.15 -8.44
C LYS A 40 8.13 9.32 -7.20
N ALA A 41 8.79 9.95 -6.23
CA ALA A 41 9.28 9.29 -5.02
C ALA A 41 8.23 8.48 -4.23
N ASN A 42 6.93 8.72 -4.47
CA ASN A 42 5.80 8.10 -3.77
C ASN A 42 4.92 7.20 -4.66
N GLU A 43 5.35 6.89 -5.89
CA GLU A 43 4.60 5.99 -6.78
C GLU A 43 5.01 4.53 -6.54
N TRP A 44 4.01 3.65 -6.46
CA TRP A 44 4.14 2.21 -6.29
C TRP A 44 3.55 1.47 -7.49
N TYR A 45 4.13 0.35 -7.86
CA TYR A 45 3.64 -0.47 -8.97
C TYR A 45 3.08 -1.78 -8.45
N ILE A 46 1.82 -2.08 -8.79
CA ILE A 46 1.22 -3.38 -8.50
C ILE A 46 1.84 -4.40 -9.46
N ASP A 47 2.56 -5.37 -8.92
CA ASP A 47 3.40 -6.30 -9.68
C ASP A 47 3.14 -7.75 -9.26
N SER A 48 2.65 -8.57 -10.21
CA SER A 48 2.44 -10.00 -10.01
C SER A 48 3.72 -10.83 -10.16
N GLY A 49 4.77 -10.27 -10.79
CA GLY A 49 6.08 -10.92 -10.93
C GLY A 49 6.94 -10.84 -9.68
N CYS A 50 6.51 -10.07 -8.68
CA CYS A 50 7.23 -9.82 -7.46
C CYS A 50 6.69 -10.69 -6.32
N SER A 51 7.57 -11.34 -5.55
CA SER A 51 7.17 -12.16 -4.39
C SER A 51 6.94 -11.36 -3.11
N ASN A 52 7.50 -10.16 -2.99
CA ASN A 52 7.41 -9.34 -1.78
C ASN A 52 7.19 -7.87 -2.11
N HIS A 53 6.61 -7.11 -1.19
CA HIS A 53 6.61 -5.66 -1.24
C HIS A 53 8.04 -5.14 -1.09
N MET A 54 8.47 -4.26 -1.99
CA MET A 54 9.85 -3.78 -2.01
C MET A 54 9.94 -2.29 -2.33
N THR A 55 10.84 -1.59 -1.66
CA THR A 55 11.13 -0.17 -1.94
C THR A 55 12.61 0.13 -1.76
N GLY A 56 13.13 1.07 -2.57
CA GLY A 56 14.43 1.68 -2.36
C GLY A 56 14.39 2.96 -1.53
N ASN A 57 13.22 3.40 -1.07
CA ASN A 57 13.02 4.63 -0.32
C ASN A 57 12.60 4.34 1.12
N LEU A 58 13.53 4.53 2.06
CA LEU A 58 13.30 4.30 3.48
C LEU A 58 12.26 5.25 4.09
N GLU A 59 12.13 6.47 3.55
CA GLU A 59 11.20 7.50 4.08
C GLU A 59 9.73 7.12 3.91
N LEU A 60 9.43 6.14 3.05
CA LEU A 60 8.07 5.62 2.84
C LEU A 60 7.61 4.66 3.94
N LEU A 61 8.54 4.19 4.79
CA LEU A 61 8.26 3.11 5.74
C LEU A 61 8.19 3.61 7.18
N ALA A 62 7.19 3.11 7.91
CA ALA A 62 7.09 3.18 9.36
C ALA A 62 7.59 1.90 10.01
N ASP A 63 7.94 1.99 11.31
CA ASP A 63 8.30 0.85 12.16
C ASP A 63 9.38 -0.07 11.57
N VAL A 64 10.42 0.54 11.00
CA VAL A 64 11.48 -0.20 10.29
C VAL A 64 12.40 -0.92 11.26
N ARG A 65 12.53 -2.24 11.07
CA ARG A 65 13.57 -3.07 11.70
C ARG A 65 14.72 -3.29 10.71
N THR A 66 15.95 -3.03 11.14
CA THR A 66 17.16 -3.11 10.29
C THR A 66 18.01 -4.37 10.52
N ASN A 67 17.84 -5.06 11.65
CA ASN A 67 18.54 -6.32 11.96
C ASN A 67 17.90 -7.53 11.25
N VAL A 68 17.73 -7.45 9.93
CA VAL A 68 17.09 -8.48 9.12
C VAL A 68 18.15 -9.27 8.36
N ALA A 69 18.20 -10.58 8.57
CA ALA A 69 18.97 -11.49 7.73
C ALA A 69 18.09 -11.96 6.57
N GLY A 70 18.27 -11.37 5.38
CA GLY A 70 17.48 -11.72 4.20
C GLY A 70 18.17 -11.27 2.91
N ARG A 71 17.94 -12.02 1.82
CA ARG A 71 18.40 -11.68 0.48
C ARG A 71 17.28 -11.87 -0.52
N VAL A 72 17.22 -10.98 -1.50
CA VAL A 72 16.30 -11.05 -2.64
C VAL A 72 17.10 -11.34 -3.89
N GLN A 73 16.63 -12.29 -4.72
CA GLN A 73 17.19 -12.50 -6.04
C GLN A 73 16.55 -11.53 -7.02
N MET A 74 17.37 -10.66 -7.60
CA MET A 74 16.93 -9.71 -8.61
C MET A 74 16.71 -10.41 -9.95
N PRO A 75 15.95 -9.77 -10.85
CA PRO A 75 15.88 -10.09 -12.26
C PRO A 75 17.20 -10.51 -12.92
N THR A 76 18.28 -9.82 -12.57
CA THR A 76 19.61 -10.05 -13.13
C THR A 76 20.31 -11.32 -12.60
N GLY A 77 19.67 -12.06 -11.70
CA GLY A 77 20.25 -13.16 -10.94
C GLY A 77 21.07 -12.70 -9.72
N ALA A 78 21.32 -11.39 -9.59
CA ALA A 78 22.06 -10.84 -8.46
C ALA A 78 21.30 -11.01 -7.14
N LEU A 79 22.00 -11.38 -6.07
CA LEU A 79 21.44 -11.43 -4.73
C LEU A 79 21.70 -10.10 -4.02
N VAL A 80 20.62 -9.41 -3.64
CA VAL A 80 20.67 -8.13 -2.93
C VAL A 80 20.25 -8.34 -1.48
N SER A 81 20.98 -7.76 -0.53
CA SER A 81 20.66 -7.89 0.89
C SER A 81 19.52 -6.95 1.28
N VAL A 82 18.57 -7.46 2.06
CA VAL A 82 17.48 -6.67 2.63
C VAL A 82 18.04 -5.84 3.79
N ALA A 83 18.01 -4.51 3.66
CA ALA A 83 18.56 -3.61 4.68
C ALA A 83 17.56 -3.27 5.79
N GLY A 84 16.27 -3.55 5.58
CA GLY A 84 15.26 -3.44 6.61
C GLY A 84 13.91 -3.95 6.15
N ILE A 85 12.98 -4.09 7.10
CA ILE A 85 11.58 -4.40 6.83
C ILE A 85 10.73 -3.42 7.64
N GLY A 86 9.74 -2.80 7.00
CA GLY A 86 8.82 -1.87 7.64
C GLY A 86 7.39 -2.04 7.15
N SER A 87 6.55 -1.05 7.43
CA SER A 87 5.18 -0.98 6.95
C SER A 87 4.93 0.32 6.19
N LEU A 88 4.25 0.23 5.05
CA LEU A 88 3.76 1.40 4.32
C LEU A 88 2.39 1.79 4.88
N SER A 89 2.26 3.02 5.36
CA SER A 89 0.99 3.59 5.80
C SER A 89 0.18 4.08 4.61
N ILE A 90 -1.07 3.66 4.51
CA ILE A 90 -2.02 4.14 3.50
C ILE A 90 -3.25 4.71 4.20
N ASP A 91 -3.65 5.92 3.83
CA ASP A 91 -4.87 6.52 4.34
C ASP A 91 -6.04 6.18 3.40
N THR A 92 -7.10 5.62 3.97
CA THR A 92 -8.29 5.16 3.25
C THR A 92 -9.54 5.82 3.82
N ALA A 93 -10.66 5.77 3.09
CA ALA A 93 -11.93 6.32 3.58
C ALA A 93 -12.42 5.69 4.90
N LYS A 94 -11.99 4.46 5.24
CA LYS A 94 -12.31 3.79 6.52
C LYS A 94 -11.22 3.96 7.59
N GLY A 95 -10.23 4.80 7.32
CA GLY A 95 -9.11 5.09 8.22
C GLY A 95 -7.77 4.61 7.68
N ARG A 96 -6.74 4.75 8.51
CA ARG A 96 -5.37 4.36 8.18
C ARG A 96 -5.23 2.84 8.17
N LYS A 97 -4.61 2.31 7.11
CA LYS A 97 -4.20 0.91 6.98
C LYS A 97 -2.70 0.82 6.76
N TYR A 98 -2.17 -0.39 6.92
CA TYR A 98 -0.75 -0.66 6.75
C TYR A 98 -0.57 -1.83 5.80
N ILE A 99 0.22 -1.60 4.74
CA ILE A 99 0.81 -2.68 3.96
C ILE A 99 2.06 -3.09 4.71
N ARG A 100 2.04 -4.31 5.26
CA ARG A 100 3.07 -4.79 6.19
C ARG A 100 4.18 -5.51 5.44
N GLU A 101 5.29 -5.73 6.14
CA GLU A 101 6.40 -6.57 5.68
C GLU A 101 7.03 -6.10 4.36
N VAL A 102 7.14 -4.78 4.21
CA VAL A 102 7.75 -4.14 3.06
C VAL A 102 9.27 -4.16 3.22
N MET A 103 9.96 -4.82 2.29
CA MET A 103 11.41 -4.91 2.28
C MET A 103 12.04 -3.62 1.76
N TYR A 104 13.01 -3.12 2.51
CA TYR A 104 13.86 -2.01 2.09
C TYR A 104 15.13 -2.55 1.43
N LEU A 105 15.33 -2.17 0.17
CA LEU A 105 16.48 -2.55 -0.67
C LEU A 105 17.17 -1.29 -1.19
N PRO A 106 18.28 -0.84 -0.55
CA PRO A 106 19.01 0.33 -0.99
C PRO A 106 19.37 0.25 -2.48
N GLY A 107 19.01 1.29 -3.24
CA GLY A 107 19.28 1.37 -4.68
C GLY A 107 18.24 0.69 -5.58
N LEU A 108 17.17 0.11 -5.04
CA LEU A 108 16.02 -0.29 -5.84
C LEU A 108 15.35 0.98 -6.43
N LYS A 109 15.15 0.99 -7.75
CA LYS A 109 14.68 2.18 -8.46
C LYS A 109 13.18 2.41 -8.33
N GLU A 110 12.41 1.34 -8.34
CA GLU A 110 10.94 1.38 -8.34
C GLU A 110 10.38 0.75 -7.06
N ASN A 111 9.26 1.29 -6.57
CA ASN A 111 8.54 0.70 -5.44
C ASN A 111 7.54 -0.33 -5.96
N LEU A 112 7.55 -1.53 -5.42
CA LEU A 112 6.77 -2.67 -5.89
C LEU A 112 5.81 -3.17 -4.82
N LEU A 113 4.55 -3.36 -5.21
CA LEU A 113 3.55 -4.07 -4.43
C LEU A 113 3.33 -5.46 -5.04
N SER A 114 3.86 -6.49 -4.40
CA SER A 114 3.56 -7.89 -4.75
C SER A 114 2.07 -8.21 -4.68
N VAL A 115 1.49 -8.66 -5.80
CA VAL A 115 0.11 -9.19 -5.82
C VAL A 115 -0.02 -10.41 -4.91
N GLY A 116 0.98 -11.29 -4.92
CA GLY A 116 0.97 -12.51 -4.10
C GLY A 116 0.96 -12.20 -2.61
N GLN A 117 1.77 -11.24 -2.15
CA GLN A 117 1.77 -10.85 -0.74
C GLN A 117 0.50 -10.08 -0.34
N MET A 118 -0.10 -9.32 -1.26
CA MET A 118 -1.41 -8.71 -1.00
C MET A 118 -2.49 -9.78 -0.80
N ASP A 119 -2.52 -10.80 -1.65
CA ASP A 119 -3.45 -11.94 -1.53
C ASP A 119 -3.23 -12.69 -0.20
N GLU A 120 -1.95 -12.96 0.15
CA GLU A 120 -1.58 -13.56 1.44
C GLU A 120 -2.08 -12.75 2.64
N HIS A 121 -2.05 -11.42 2.54
CA HIS A 121 -2.54 -10.51 3.59
C HIS A 121 -4.05 -10.24 3.51
N GLY A 122 -4.77 -10.98 2.66
CA GLY A 122 -6.23 -10.98 2.58
C GLY A 122 -6.82 -9.90 1.68
N TYR A 123 -6.02 -9.12 0.96
CA TYR A 123 -6.54 -8.20 -0.05
C TYR A 123 -7.03 -8.96 -1.28
N CYS A 124 -8.05 -8.45 -1.95
CA CYS A 124 -8.50 -9.01 -3.23
C CYS A 124 -8.25 -8.03 -4.37
N LEU A 125 -7.57 -8.49 -5.42
CA LEU A 125 -7.26 -7.69 -6.59
C LEU A 125 -8.02 -8.20 -7.81
N VAL A 126 -8.74 -7.30 -8.47
CA VAL A 126 -9.50 -7.61 -9.70
C VAL A 126 -8.94 -6.78 -10.85
N PHE A 127 -8.37 -7.47 -11.83
CA PHE A 127 -7.82 -6.88 -13.05
C PHE A 127 -8.80 -7.05 -14.22
N GLY A 128 -9.03 -5.99 -14.99
CA GLY A 128 -9.90 -6.03 -16.16
C GLY A 128 -10.26 -4.64 -16.65
N GLU A 129 -10.63 -4.54 -17.93
CA GLU A 129 -11.06 -3.27 -18.55
C GLU A 129 -10.01 -2.15 -18.47
N GLY A 130 -8.72 -2.49 -18.45
CA GLY A 130 -7.63 -1.51 -18.26
C GLY A 130 -7.54 -0.95 -16.83
N MET A 131 -8.16 -1.60 -15.85
CA MET A 131 -8.17 -1.17 -14.45
C MET A 131 -7.74 -2.31 -13.52
N CYS A 132 -7.10 -1.97 -12.41
CA CYS A 132 -6.94 -2.81 -11.24
C CYS A 132 -7.79 -2.24 -10.11
N ARG A 133 -8.64 -3.07 -9.50
CA ARG A 133 -9.44 -2.72 -8.32
C ARG A 133 -8.91 -3.49 -7.13
N VAL A 134 -8.52 -2.78 -6.07
CA VAL A 134 -7.99 -3.38 -4.84
C VAL A 134 -9.05 -3.28 -3.76
N PHE A 135 -9.47 -4.44 -3.25
CA PHE A 135 -10.43 -4.57 -2.17
C PHE A 135 -9.75 -5.03 -0.89
N ASP A 136 -10.33 -4.64 0.23
CA ASP A 136 -9.82 -4.93 1.57
C ASP A 136 -9.97 -6.39 2.00
N SER A 137 -10.85 -7.12 1.33
CA SER A 137 -11.06 -8.54 1.59
C SER A 137 -11.64 -9.26 0.36
N PRO A 138 -11.64 -10.60 0.35
CA PRO A 138 -12.28 -11.39 -0.70
C PRO A 138 -13.79 -11.18 -0.82
N SER A 139 -14.47 -10.63 0.21
CA SER A 139 -15.90 -10.30 0.10
C SER A 139 -16.17 -9.13 -0.86
N MET A 140 -15.14 -8.37 -1.22
CA MET A 140 -15.21 -7.19 -2.10
C MET A 140 -16.14 -6.06 -1.60
N ASP A 141 -16.50 -6.07 -0.31
CA ASP A 141 -17.40 -5.07 0.29
C ASP A 141 -16.76 -3.68 0.45
N TYR A 142 -15.43 -3.60 0.37
CA TYR A 142 -14.70 -2.35 0.54
C TYR A 142 -13.59 -2.20 -0.50
N LEU A 143 -13.82 -1.31 -1.47
CA LEU A 143 -12.83 -0.88 -2.44
C LEU A 143 -11.87 0.12 -1.79
N ILE A 144 -10.59 -0.23 -1.73
CA ILE A 144 -9.52 0.66 -1.23
C ILE A 144 -9.15 1.66 -2.30
N THR A 145 -8.88 1.18 -3.52
CA THR A 145 -8.46 2.03 -4.62
C THR A 145 -8.78 1.40 -5.97
N LYS A 146 -8.90 2.26 -6.99
CA LYS A 146 -9.03 1.89 -8.39
C LYS A 146 -7.85 2.50 -9.14
N VAL A 147 -7.06 1.66 -9.80
CA VAL A 147 -5.83 2.04 -10.49
C VAL A 147 -5.99 1.85 -11.98
N GLU A 148 -5.76 2.90 -12.75
CA GLU A 148 -5.79 2.85 -14.22
C GLU A 148 -4.47 2.32 -14.76
N MET A 149 -4.55 1.39 -15.72
CA MET A 149 -3.39 0.90 -16.44
C MET A 149 -2.80 2.02 -17.30
N LYS A 150 -1.49 2.23 -17.22
CA LYS A 150 -0.78 3.16 -18.11
C LYS A 150 -0.45 2.52 -19.46
N SER A 151 -0.01 3.34 -20.42
CA SER A 151 0.37 2.91 -21.78
C SER A 151 1.44 1.82 -21.80
N ASN A 152 2.30 1.77 -20.78
CA ASN A 152 3.30 0.73 -20.58
C ASN A 152 2.77 -0.55 -19.90
N ARG A 153 1.45 -0.67 -19.75
CA ARG A 153 0.73 -1.82 -19.17
C ARG A 153 1.00 -2.05 -17.68
N CYS A 154 1.50 -1.03 -16.98
CA CYS A 154 1.71 -1.05 -15.54
C CYS A 154 0.53 -0.41 -14.79
N TYR A 155 0.36 -0.76 -13.52
CA TYR A 155 -0.66 -0.22 -12.62
C TYR A 155 0.00 0.62 -11.51
N PRO A 156 0.37 1.88 -11.77
CA PRO A 156 0.94 2.76 -10.77
C PRO A 156 -0.12 3.26 -9.80
N VAL A 157 0.12 3.09 -8.51
CA VAL A 157 -0.69 3.60 -7.41
C VAL A 157 0.15 4.56 -6.58
N SER A 158 -0.37 5.76 -6.36
CA SER A 158 0.22 6.71 -5.42
C SER A 158 -0.64 6.71 -4.17
N PHE A 159 -0.03 6.38 -3.04
CA PHE A 159 -0.64 6.63 -1.75
C PHE A 159 -0.21 8.03 -1.33
N LEU A 160 -1.16 8.84 -0.86
CA LEU A 160 -0.80 10.07 -0.17
C LEU A 160 -0.11 9.65 1.13
N ALA A 161 1.20 9.50 1.08
CA ALA A 161 2.00 9.55 2.28
C ALA A 161 1.89 10.99 2.76
N GLU A 162 0.98 11.26 3.70
CA GLU A 162 1.15 12.44 4.53
C GLU A 162 2.52 12.28 5.18
N LYS A 163 3.49 12.99 4.61
CA LYS A 163 4.76 13.32 5.23
C LYS A 163 4.40 13.58 6.69
N GLN A 164 5.04 12.89 7.63
CA GLN A 164 5.01 13.26 9.05
C GLN A 164 5.72 14.62 9.26
N LEU A 165 5.41 15.60 8.43
CA LEU A 165 5.83 16.96 8.49
C LEU A 165 4.60 17.73 8.97
N LEU A 166 4.46 17.81 10.28
CA LEU A 166 3.69 18.86 10.94
C LEU A 166 2.27 19.03 10.35
N MET A 167 1.33 18.16 10.70
CA MET A 167 0.03 18.70 11.11
C MET A 167 0.26 19.49 12.42
N LYS A 168 0.92 20.65 12.31
CA LYS A 168 0.52 21.76 13.16
C LYS A 168 -0.94 21.92 12.83
N THR A 169 -1.77 21.61 13.81
CA THR A 169 -3.21 21.74 13.82
C THR A 169 -3.65 23.05 13.17
N SER A 170 -3.75 23.07 11.85
CA SER A 170 -4.60 23.97 11.08
C SER A 170 -5.89 23.24 10.75
N PHE A 171 -6.34 22.36 11.67
CA PHE A 171 -7.77 22.39 11.98
C PHE A 171 -8.03 23.84 12.32
N LEU A 172 -8.78 24.53 11.46
CA LEU A 172 -9.56 25.69 11.81
C LEU A 172 -10.27 25.31 13.11
N GLN A 173 -9.65 25.62 14.24
CA GLN A 173 -10.22 25.35 15.54
C GLN A 173 -11.38 26.30 15.58
N SER A 174 -12.58 25.79 15.31
CA SER A 174 -13.77 26.59 15.46
C SER A 174 -13.80 27.08 16.92
N PRO A 175 -14.14 28.35 17.17
CA PRO A 175 -14.40 28.88 18.52
C PRO A 175 -15.20 27.94 19.43
N TRP A 176 -16.08 27.15 18.82
CA TRP A 176 -16.88 26.13 19.46
C TRP A 176 -16.08 25.04 20.19
N ILE A 177 -14.91 24.65 19.69
CA ILE A 177 -14.06 23.65 20.35
C ILE A 177 -13.47 24.23 21.64
N TRP A 178 -13.10 25.51 21.63
CA TRP A 178 -12.65 26.22 22.82
C TRP A 178 -13.76 26.39 23.85
N HIS A 179 -14.98 26.71 23.42
CA HIS A 179 -16.15 26.76 24.29
C HIS A 179 -16.40 25.40 24.98
N LYS A 180 -16.37 24.29 24.22
CA LYS A 180 -16.54 22.94 24.79
C LYS A 180 -15.44 22.55 25.79
N ARG A 181 -14.18 22.93 25.54
CA ARG A 181 -13.05 22.62 26.43
C ARG A 181 -13.07 23.42 27.73
N LEU A 182 -13.50 24.68 27.67
CA LEU A 182 -13.59 25.56 28.85
C LEU A 182 -14.95 25.44 29.56
N GLY A 183 -15.90 24.70 28.95
CA GLY A 183 -17.17 24.27 29.52
C GLY A 183 -18.12 25.42 29.82
N HIS A 184 -17.85 26.13 30.92
CA HIS A 184 -18.70 27.20 31.46
C HIS A 184 -18.38 28.60 30.92
N LEU A 185 -17.32 28.74 30.14
CA LEU A 185 -16.93 30.03 29.58
C LEU A 185 -17.74 30.33 28.31
N ASN A 186 -18.59 31.35 28.37
CA ASN A 186 -19.34 31.82 27.19
C ASN A 186 -18.43 32.49 26.15
N PHE A 187 -18.95 32.72 24.94
CA PHE A 187 -18.19 33.36 23.85
C PHE A 187 -17.68 34.78 24.20
N GLY A 188 -18.39 35.51 25.06
CA GLY A 188 -17.93 36.80 25.58
C GLY A 188 -16.66 36.66 26.44
N GLY A 189 -16.60 35.63 27.29
CA GLY A 189 -15.40 35.30 28.07
C GLY A 189 -14.23 34.85 27.20
N LEU A 190 -14.48 34.08 26.14
CA LEU A 190 -13.47 33.71 25.14
C LEU A 190 -12.89 34.95 24.44
N LYS A 191 -13.74 35.93 24.09
CA LYS A 191 -13.31 37.21 23.50
C LYS A 191 -12.41 37.98 24.46
N GLN A 192 -12.78 38.08 25.75
CA GLN A 192 -11.95 38.76 26.76
C GLN A 192 -10.59 38.09 26.98
N LEU A 193 -10.52 36.75 27.02
CA LEU A 193 -9.25 36.03 27.17
C LEU A 193 -8.28 36.32 26.03
N ARG A 194 -8.80 36.45 24.80
CA ARG A 194 -8.03 36.82 23.63
C ARG A 194 -7.61 38.29 23.68
N ASP A 195 -8.55 39.20 23.89
CA ASP A 195 -8.31 40.65 23.81
C ASP A 195 -7.34 41.15 24.89
N LYS A 196 -7.27 40.42 26.02
CA LYS A 196 -6.30 40.67 27.10
C LYS A 196 -5.04 39.81 27.01
N GLU A 197 -4.85 39.08 25.90
CA GLU A 197 -3.73 38.17 25.65
C GLU A 197 -3.44 37.17 26.79
N MET A 198 -4.49 36.76 27.51
CA MET A 198 -4.35 35.90 28.69
C MET A 198 -4.09 34.43 28.32
N VAL A 199 -4.26 34.07 27.05
CA VAL A 199 -4.10 32.70 26.53
C VAL A 199 -3.55 32.74 25.10
N HIS A 200 -2.53 31.95 24.81
CA HIS A 200 -1.96 31.82 23.46
C HIS A 200 -2.70 30.79 22.60
N GLY A 201 -2.91 31.08 21.31
CA GLY A 201 -3.44 30.13 20.32
C GLY A 201 -4.97 30.14 20.11
N LEU A 202 -5.68 31.16 20.61
CA LEU A 202 -7.12 31.32 20.34
C LEU A 202 -7.38 31.80 18.89
N PRO A 203 -8.32 31.18 18.15
CA PRO A 203 -8.71 31.55 16.80
C PRO A 203 -9.51 32.88 16.76
N GLN A 204 -9.59 33.54 15.60
CA GLN A 204 -10.45 34.72 15.42
C GLN A 204 -11.92 34.31 15.54
N LEU A 205 -12.67 35.04 16.37
CA LEU A 205 -14.13 34.92 16.48
C LEU A 205 -14.72 35.85 15.42
N GLU A 206 -15.48 35.31 14.46
CA GLU A 206 -16.31 36.12 13.56
C GLU A 206 -17.50 36.68 14.36
N GLU A 207 -17.74 37.98 14.23
CA GLU A 207 -18.90 38.64 14.85
C GLU A 207 -20.16 38.32 14.01
N GLN A 208 -21.19 37.80 14.67
CA GLN A 208 -22.56 37.82 14.14
C GLN A 208 -23.27 39.08 14.64
#